data_AF-A0A7L0M5Y1-F1
#
_entry.id   AF-A0A7L0M5Y1-F1
#
_cell.length_a   1.000
_cell.length_b   1.000
_cell.length_c   1.000
_cell.angle_alpha   90.00
_cell.angle_beta   90.00
_cell.angle_gamma   90.00
#
_symmetry.space_group_name_H-M   'P 1'
#
loop_
_entity.id
_entity.type
_entity.pdbx_description
1 polymer ?
#
loop_
_entity_poly.entity_id
_entity_poly.type
_entity_poly.pdbx_seq_one_letter_code
_entity_poly.pdbx_strand_id
1 'polypeptide(L)'
;VLLAMLLLAEAVPMQQEQGLIFNLDTGELCLQSAQCKSHCCHRESSLSLARCAPKAAELQDCTKKNLYGVYYKCPCESGLSCNADTTIV
;
A
#
# COMPACT_ATOMS: atom_id res chain seq x y z
N VAL A 1 16.28 13.06 46.54
CA VAL A 1 16.87 13.38 45.22
C VAL A 1 16.73 12.22 44.25
N LEU A 2 17.07 10.97 44.62
CA LEU A 2 16.92 9.80 43.74
C LEU A 2 15.47 9.54 43.25
N LEU A 3 14.46 9.68 44.14
CA LEU A 3 13.05 9.45 43.76
C LEU A 3 12.50 10.48 42.76
N ALA A 4 13.10 11.67 42.65
CA ALA A 4 12.64 12.70 41.72
C ALA A 4 13.05 12.42 40.26
N MET A 5 14.08 11.59 40.04
CA MET A 5 14.62 11.29 38.71
C MET A 5 13.88 10.14 38.00
N LEU A 6 13.12 9.32 38.74
CA LEU A 6 12.37 8.18 38.20
C LEU A 6 11.05 8.57 37.52
N LEU A 7 10.59 9.81 37.71
CA LEU A 7 9.36 10.32 37.08
C LEU A 7 9.58 10.89 35.68
N LEU A 8 10.84 11.04 35.25
CA LEU A 8 11.23 11.54 33.92
C LEU A 8 11.37 10.43 32.87
N ALA A 9 10.97 9.19 33.18
CA ALA A 9 10.70 8.18 32.15
C ALA A 9 9.39 8.53 31.44
N GLU A 10 9.36 9.74 30.88
CA GLU A 10 8.33 10.23 29.99
C GLU A 10 8.30 9.25 28.83
N ALA A 11 7.15 8.58 28.69
CA ALA A 11 6.81 7.77 27.55
C ALA A 11 7.26 8.53 26.30
N VAL A 12 8.23 8.00 25.55
CA VAL A 12 8.53 8.50 24.22
C VAL A 12 7.19 8.49 23.49
N PRO A 13 6.60 9.64 23.14
CA PRO A 13 5.48 9.61 22.23
C PRO A 13 6.12 9.13 20.93
N MET A 14 5.97 7.84 20.64
CA MET A 14 6.09 7.34 19.29
C MET A 14 4.85 7.87 18.56
N GLN A 15 4.82 9.19 18.35
CA GLN A 15 4.08 9.81 17.28
C GLN A 15 4.79 9.34 16.02
N GLN A 16 4.54 8.08 15.67
CA GLN A 16 4.44 7.72 14.28
C GLN A 16 3.30 8.58 13.78
N GLU A 17 3.64 9.79 13.31
CA GLU A 17 2.81 10.55 12.40
C GLU A 17 2.73 9.67 11.15
N GLN A 18 1.94 8.60 11.21
CA GLN A 18 1.53 7.79 10.07
C GLN A 18 0.53 8.63 9.28
N GLY A 19 0.95 9.83 8.88
CA GLY A 19 0.38 10.47 7.72
C GLY A 19 0.58 9.48 6.59
N LEU A 20 -0.52 9.01 5.99
CA LEU A 20 -0.42 8.31 4.72
C LEU A 20 0.30 9.27 3.76
N ILE A 21 1.50 8.89 3.32
CA ILE A 21 2.25 9.68 2.35
C ILE A 21 1.53 9.51 1.02
N PHE A 22 0.89 10.56 0.53
CA PHE A 22 0.17 10.56 -0.74
C PHE A 22 1.07 11.02 -1.90
N ASN A 23 0.65 10.72 -3.13
CA ASN A 23 1.36 11.02 -4.38
C ASN A 23 2.72 10.32 -4.53
N LEU A 24 2.81 9.07 -4.09
CA LEU A 24 3.97 8.21 -4.31
C LEU A 24 4.13 7.84 -5.80
N ASP A 25 5.37 7.85 -6.25
CA ASP A 25 5.82 7.42 -7.57
C ASP A 25 6.01 5.89 -7.62
N THR A 26 6.15 5.37 -8.85
CA THR A 26 6.34 3.92 -9.06
C THR A 26 7.61 3.43 -8.38
N GLY A 27 7.51 2.33 -7.63
CA GLY A 27 8.60 1.71 -6.89
C GLY A 27 8.71 2.13 -5.42
N GLU A 28 8.00 3.17 -4.98
CA GLU A 28 8.00 3.60 -3.58
C GLU A 28 7.15 2.68 -2.69
N LEU A 29 7.49 2.59 -1.40
CA LEU A 29 6.77 1.78 -0.43
C LEU A 29 5.38 2.34 -0.16
N CYS A 30 4.36 1.49 -0.26
CA CYS A 30 2.97 1.88 -0.03
C CYS A 30 2.26 0.90 0.90
N LEU A 31 1.23 1.38 1.59
CA LEU A 31 0.31 0.58 2.40
C LEU A 31 -1.10 0.52 1.82
N GLN A 32 -1.39 1.39 0.86
CA GLN A 32 -2.73 1.59 0.30
C GLN A 32 -2.59 2.20 -1.09
N SER A 33 -3.37 1.72 -2.05
CA SER A 33 -3.36 2.20 -3.44
C SER A 33 -3.67 3.69 -3.59
N ALA A 34 -4.43 4.29 -2.66
CA ALA A 34 -4.69 5.72 -2.67
C ALA A 34 -3.41 6.58 -2.49
N GLN A 35 -2.32 6.01 -1.96
CA GLN A 35 -1.05 6.71 -1.81
C GLN A 35 -0.30 6.89 -3.14
N CYS A 36 -0.49 5.98 -4.09
CA CYS A 36 0.25 5.98 -5.36
C CYS A 36 -0.43 6.86 -6.40
N LYS A 37 0.35 7.60 -7.20
CA LYS A 37 -0.16 8.33 -8.39
C LYS A 37 -0.83 7.39 -9.40
N SER A 38 -0.32 6.17 -9.52
CA SER A 38 -0.91 5.12 -10.37
C SER A 38 -2.20 4.51 -9.80
N HIS A 39 -2.52 4.79 -8.55
CA HIS A 39 -3.59 4.12 -7.79
C HIS A 39 -3.46 2.58 -7.73
N CYS A 40 -2.25 2.02 -7.82
CA CYS A 40 -2.00 0.61 -7.55
C CYS A 40 -0.83 0.44 -6.57
N CYS A 41 -1.13 -0.16 -5.42
CA CYS A 41 -0.14 -0.66 -4.46
C CYS A 41 -0.03 -2.18 -4.63
N HIS A 42 1.12 -2.64 -5.11
CA HIS A 42 1.37 -4.03 -5.50
C HIS A 42 2.29 -4.75 -4.51
N ARG A 43 1.97 -6.00 -4.19
CA ARG A 43 2.84 -6.91 -3.42
C ARG A 43 2.99 -8.23 -4.17
N GLU A 44 4.16 -8.85 -4.07
CA GLU A 44 4.46 -10.13 -4.74
C GLU A 44 3.88 -11.33 -3.97
N SER A 45 3.94 -11.28 -2.64
CA SER A 45 3.46 -12.33 -1.73
C SER A 45 2.88 -11.75 -0.43
N SER A 46 2.20 -12.57 0.38
CA SER A 46 1.54 -12.15 1.63
C SER A 46 2.47 -11.49 2.64
N LEU A 47 3.76 -11.85 2.63
CA LEU A 47 4.79 -11.33 3.55
C LEU A 47 5.70 -10.29 2.90
N SER A 48 5.55 -10.04 1.59
CA SER A 48 6.35 -9.04 0.89
C SER A 48 5.86 -7.62 1.18
N LEU A 49 6.81 -6.67 1.19
CA LEU A 49 6.49 -5.25 1.25
C LEU A 49 5.84 -4.79 -0.05
N ALA A 50 4.75 -4.03 0.06
CA ALA A 50 4.05 -3.50 -1.09
C ALA A 50 4.71 -2.22 -1.60
N ARG A 51 4.70 -2.05 -2.93
CA ARG A 51 5.24 -0.87 -3.63
C ARG A 51 4.28 -0.39 -4.70
N CYS A 52 4.33 0.91 -5.00
CA CYS A 52 3.55 1.49 -6.07
C CYS A 52 3.97 0.88 -7.41
N ALA A 53 2.99 0.49 -8.23
CA ALA A 53 3.21 -0.15 -9.52
C ALA A 53 2.32 0.48 -10.60
N PRO A 54 2.68 0.39 -11.89
CA PRO A 54 1.79 0.80 -12.97
C PRO A 54 0.55 -0.09 -13.00
N LYS A 55 -0.56 0.45 -13.51
CA LYS A 55 -1.75 -0.36 -13.81
C LYS A 55 -1.47 -1.31 -14.96
N ALA A 56 -2.24 -2.38 -15.05
CA ALA A 56 -2.08 -3.37 -16.12
C ALA A 56 -2.54 -2.76 -17.46
N ALA A 57 -1.66 -2.81 -18.47
CA ALA A 57 -1.99 -2.42 -19.84
C ALA A 57 -2.84 -3.50 -20.54
N GLU A 58 -3.23 -3.25 -21.78
CA GLU A 58 -3.96 -4.23 -22.59
C GLU A 58 -3.15 -5.54 -22.71
N LEU A 59 -3.84 -6.69 -22.62
CA LEU A 59 -3.27 -8.04 -22.66
C LEU A 59 -2.35 -8.43 -21.48
N GLN A 60 -2.17 -7.56 -20.48
CA GLN A 60 -1.42 -7.90 -19.29
C GLN A 60 -2.30 -8.60 -18.24
N ASP A 61 -1.64 -9.43 -17.44
CA ASP A 61 -2.24 -10.07 -16.27
C ASP A 61 -2.76 -9.01 -15.28
N CYS A 62 -4.03 -9.13 -14.90
CA CYS A 62 -4.71 -8.15 -14.08
C CYS A 62 -5.55 -8.81 -12.98
N THR A 63 -6.05 -7.99 -12.04
CA THR A 63 -7.12 -8.40 -11.13
C THR A 63 -8.25 -7.39 -11.11
N LYS A 64 -9.44 -7.83 -10.70
CA LYS A 64 -10.57 -6.93 -10.47
C LYS A 64 -10.28 -6.07 -9.24
N LYS A 65 -10.71 -4.81 -9.30
CA LYS A 65 -10.58 -3.87 -8.17
C LYS A 65 -11.25 -4.46 -6.93
N ASN A 66 -10.54 -4.45 -5.80
CA ASN A 66 -11.04 -4.96 -4.51
C ASN A 66 -11.05 -3.84 -3.46
N LEU A 67 -11.68 -4.10 -2.32
CA LEU A 67 -11.81 -3.12 -1.24
C LEU A 67 -10.53 -3.02 -0.38
N TYR A 68 -9.68 -4.05 -0.38
CA TYR A 68 -8.45 -4.07 0.42
C TYR A 68 -7.42 -3.05 -0.07
N GLY A 69 -7.41 -2.76 -1.37
CA GLY A 69 -6.61 -1.68 -1.93
C GLY A 69 -5.10 -1.96 -1.95
N VAL A 70 -4.71 -3.22 -1.79
CA VAL A 70 -3.37 -3.75 -2.09
C VAL A 70 -3.55 -4.99 -2.96
N TYR A 71 -2.68 -5.16 -3.97
CA TYR A 71 -2.93 -6.08 -5.07
C TYR A 71 -1.75 -7.01 -5.39
N TYR A 72 -2.04 -8.28 -5.67
CA TYR A 72 -1.04 -9.20 -6.26
C TYR A 72 -0.84 -9.00 -7.77
N LYS A 73 -1.87 -8.49 -8.46
CA LYS A 73 -1.81 -8.06 -9.86
C LYS A 73 -2.51 -6.73 -9.94
N CYS A 74 -1.95 -5.71 -10.58
CA CYS A 74 -2.61 -4.41 -10.62
C CYS A 74 -3.92 -4.47 -11.42
N PRO A 75 -4.91 -3.62 -11.09
CA PRO A 75 -6.08 -3.44 -11.94
C PRO A 75 -5.67 -2.79 -13.26
N CYS A 76 -6.51 -2.94 -14.28
CA CYS A 76 -6.24 -2.37 -15.60
C CYS A 76 -6.28 -0.83 -15.60
N GLU A 77 -5.65 -0.27 -16.62
CA GLU A 77 -5.78 1.14 -16.98
C GLU A 77 -7.25 1.54 -17.24
N SER A 78 -7.52 2.84 -17.15
CA SER A 78 -8.87 3.37 -17.36
C SER A 78 -9.36 3.04 -18.77
N GLY A 79 -10.56 2.48 -18.88
CA GLY A 79 -11.16 2.07 -20.17
C GLY A 79 -10.95 0.59 -20.54
N LEU A 80 -10.11 -0.14 -19.78
CA LEU A 80 -9.94 -1.58 -19.95
C LEU A 80 -10.77 -2.36 -18.91
N SER A 81 -11.15 -3.59 -19.27
CA SER A 81 -11.85 -4.52 -18.37
C SER A 81 -10.98 -5.75 -18.11
N CYS A 82 -10.84 -6.11 -16.83
CA CYS A 82 -10.09 -7.30 -16.44
C CYS A 82 -10.96 -8.55 -16.51
N ASN A 83 -10.77 -9.37 -17.55
CA ASN A 83 -11.46 -10.65 -17.71
C ASN A 83 -10.72 -11.79 -16.99
N ALA A 84 -10.51 -11.64 -15.68
CA ALA A 84 -9.94 -12.67 -14.82
C ALA A 84 -11.02 -13.29 -13.92
N ASP A 85 -10.90 -14.60 -13.66
CA ASP A 85 -11.69 -15.29 -12.64
C ASP A 85 -11.47 -14.66 -11.27
N THR A 86 -12.56 -14.40 -10.55
CA THR A 86 -12.49 -13.78 -9.23
C THR A 86 -12.05 -14.82 -8.21
N THR A 87 -10.76 -15.06 -8.08
CA THR A 87 -10.23 -15.87 -6.98
C THR A 87 -10.18 -15.02 -5.72
N ILE A 88 -10.95 -15.39 -4.71
CA ILE A 88 -10.81 -14.83 -3.35
C ILE A 88 -9.49 -15.39 -2.81
N VAL A 89 -8.46 -14.54 -2.75
CA VAL A 89 -7.20 -14.81 -2.03
C VAL A 89 -6.95 -13.73 -0.99
#